data_AF-A0ABD4W2V3-F1
#
_entry.id   AF-A0ABD4W2V3-F1
#
_cell.length_a   1.000
_cell.length_b   1.000
_cell.length_c   1.000
_cell.angle_alpha   90.00
_cell.angle_beta   90.00
_cell.angle_gamma   90.00
#
_symmetry.space_group_name_H-M   'P 1'
#
loop_
_entity.id
_entity.type
_entity.pdbx_description
1 polymer ?
#
loop_
_entity_poly.entity_id
_entity_poly.type
_entity_poly.pdbx_seq_one_letter_code
_entity_poly.pdbx_strand_id
1 'polypeptide(L)'
;LLRKRKAEMPGKPNYLSVPSALKELEKIELIRQPNGNYKLDHAVTAIQKVILGAFGLDEKWIKAQARQIGKDIQNAAMPEEQKDDDEDAENEEY
;
A
#
# COMPACT_ATOMS: atom_id res chain seq x y z
N LEU A 1 -11.76 19.26 0.12
CA LEU A 1 -10.57 18.90 0.92
C LEU A 1 -9.30 19.62 0.45
N LEU A 2 -8.74 19.29 -0.74
CA LEU A 2 -7.53 19.95 -1.26
C LEU A 2 -7.62 21.49 -1.38
N ARG A 3 -8.74 22.02 -1.90
CA ARG A 3 -8.97 23.48 -1.99
C ARG A 3 -8.95 24.16 -0.62
N LYS A 4 -9.51 23.51 0.40
CA LYS A 4 -9.52 24.01 1.79
C LYS A 4 -8.09 24.04 2.34
N ARG A 5 -7.35 22.93 2.21
CA ARG A 5 -5.94 22.85 2.59
C ARG A 5 -5.08 23.92 1.89
N LYS A 6 -5.36 24.19 0.61
CA LYS A 6 -4.67 25.23 -0.15
C LYS A 6 -4.91 26.65 0.41
N ALA A 7 -6.12 26.93 0.89
CA ALA A 7 -6.46 28.22 1.49
C ALA A 7 -5.81 28.43 2.88
N GLU A 8 -5.49 27.35 3.59
CA GLU A 8 -4.86 27.37 4.93
C GLU A 8 -3.34 27.51 4.88
N MET A 9 -2.72 27.32 3.72
CA MET A 9 -1.26 27.36 3.58
C MET A 9 -0.77 28.78 3.23
N PRO A 10 0.40 29.20 3.77
CA PRO A 10 1.07 30.38 3.28
C PRO A 10 1.52 30.13 1.84
N GLY A 11 0.99 30.93 0.90
CA GLY A 11 1.24 30.79 -0.54
C GLY A 11 0.19 29.96 -1.29
N LYS A 12 0.29 29.96 -2.63
CA LYS A 12 -0.63 29.22 -3.52
C LYS A 12 0.10 28.01 -4.12
N PRO A 13 0.28 26.90 -3.40
CA PRO A 13 0.96 25.73 -3.94
C PRO A 13 0.24 25.16 -5.16
N ASN A 14 1.02 24.78 -6.17
CA ASN A 14 0.53 24.27 -7.45
C ASN A 14 0.16 22.78 -7.40
N TYR A 15 0.59 22.06 -6.35
CA TYR A 15 0.34 20.63 -6.15
C TYR A 15 -0.97 20.31 -5.43
N LEU A 16 -1.72 21.30 -4.94
CA LEU A 16 -3.04 21.12 -4.30
C LEU A 16 -4.22 21.29 -5.26
N SER A 17 -4.00 21.03 -6.55
CA SER A 17 -5.06 20.83 -7.54
C SER A 17 -5.36 19.33 -7.68
N VAL A 18 -6.55 18.95 -8.14
CA VAL A 18 -6.88 17.51 -8.30
C VAL A 18 -5.90 16.81 -9.25
N PRO A 19 -5.64 17.30 -10.48
CA PRO A 19 -4.71 16.64 -11.39
C PRO A 19 -3.28 16.58 -10.85
N SER A 20 -2.80 17.64 -10.20
CA SER A 20 -1.45 17.66 -9.65
C SER A 20 -1.31 16.74 -8.44
N ALA A 21 -2.32 16.69 -7.58
CA ALA A 21 -2.31 15.81 -6.41
C ALA A 21 -2.27 14.34 -6.84
N LEU A 22 -3.05 13.95 -7.85
CA LEU A 22 -3.02 12.59 -8.40
C LEU A 22 -1.61 12.23 -8.90
N LYS A 23 -0.99 13.09 -9.72
CA LYS A 23 0.39 12.90 -10.21
C LYS A 23 1.42 12.76 -9.09
N GLU A 24 1.24 13.43 -7.97
CA GLU A 24 2.14 13.29 -6.81
C GLU A 24 1.90 11.99 -6.03
N LEU A 25 0.65 11.56 -5.91
CA LEU A 25 0.27 10.33 -5.20
C LEU A 25 0.58 9.06 -5.99
N GLU A 26 0.53 9.11 -7.32
CA GLU A 26 0.91 8.00 -8.22
C GLU A 26 2.36 7.55 -7.99
N LYS A 27 3.24 8.45 -7.54
CA LYS A 27 4.65 8.14 -7.21
C LYS A 27 4.82 7.30 -5.94
N ILE A 28 3.74 7.01 -5.20
CA ILE A 28 3.78 6.14 -4.03
C ILE A 28 3.62 4.70 -4.52
N GLU A 29 4.76 4.04 -4.72
CA GLU A 29 4.80 2.71 -5.33
C GLU A 29 5.28 1.64 -4.35
N LEU A 30 4.84 0.40 -4.58
CA LEU A 30 5.34 -0.79 -3.92
C LEU A 30 6.32 -1.52 -4.84
N ILE A 31 7.46 -1.94 -4.30
CA ILE A 31 8.46 -2.75 -4.99
C ILE A 31 8.51 -4.16 -4.38
N ARG A 32 8.53 -5.17 -5.25
CA ARG A 32 8.73 -6.57 -4.86
C ARG A 32 10.20 -6.81 -4.51
N GLN A 33 10.47 -7.36 -3.34
CA GLN A 33 11.81 -7.76 -2.91
C GLN A 33 12.12 -9.22 -3.33
N PRO A 34 13.41 -9.63 -3.31
CA PRO A 34 13.81 -10.98 -3.70
C PRO A 34 13.14 -12.11 -2.88
N ASN A 35 12.81 -11.84 -1.62
CA ASN A 35 12.11 -12.79 -0.73
C ASN A 35 10.58 -12.84 -0.98
N GLY A 36 10.08 -12.17 -2.02
CA GLY A 36 8.67 -12.15 -2.39
C GLY A 36 7.80 -11.14 -1.61
N ASN A 37 8.35 -10.45 -0.61
CA ASN A 37 7.60 -9.42 0.10
C ASN A 37 7.53 -8.11 -0.69
N TYR A 38 6.50 -7.31 -0.45
CA TYR A 38 6.34 -5.99 -1.06
C TYR A 38 6.56 -4.90 0.00
N LYS A 39 7.30 -3.86 -0.37
CA LYS A 39 7.54 -2.68 0.49
C LYS A 39 7.40 -1.40 -0.32
N LEU A 40 7.25 -0.26 0.35
CA LEU A 40 7.34 1.05 -0.33
C LEU A 40 8.70 1.19 -1.01
N ASP A 41 8.69 1.55 -2.30
CA ASP A 41 9.91 1.78 -3.07
C ASP A 41 10.65 3.02 -2.57
N HIS A 42 9.88 4.06 -2.27
CA HIS A 42 10.39 5.34 -1.78
C HIS A 42 9.71 5.79 -0.49
N ALA A 43 10.41 6.64 0.26
CA ALA A 43 9.81 7.33 1.40
C ALA A 43 8.75 8.33 0.92
N VAL A 44 7.66 8.45 1.69
CA VAL A 44 6.61 9.44 1.41
C VAL A 44 7.21 10.85 1.51
N THR A 45 7.12 11.63 0.43
CA THR A 45 7.70 12.98 0.33
C THR A 45 6.88 14.01 1.11
N ALA A 46 7.47 15.18 1.41
CA ALA A 46 6.77 16.25 2.11
C ALA A 46 5.50 16.72 1.36
N ILE A 47 5.56 16.80 0.03
CA ILE A 47 4.42 17.18 -0.81
C ILE A 47 3.29 16.14 -0.69
N GLN A 48 3.64 14.85 -0.79
CA GLN A 48 2.67 13.76 -0.61
C GLN A 48 2.05 13.78 0.79
N LYS A 49 2.83 14.02 1.85
CA LYS A 49 2.32 14.16 3.23
C LYS A 49 1.33 15.33 3.35
N VAL A 50 1.59 16.46 2.71
CA VAL A 50 0.67 17.62 2.71
C VAL A 50 -0.64 17.28 1.99
N ILE A 51 -0.56 16.60 0.84
CA ILE A 51 -1.74 16.17 0.08
C ILE A 51 -2.57 15.18 0.90
N LEU A 52 -1.95 14.14 1.43
CA LEU A 52 -2.61 13.09 2.22
C LEU A 52 -3.18 13.63 3.53
N GLY A 53 -2.47 14.57 4.17
CA GLY A 53 -2.94 15.29 5.35
C GLY A 53 -4.21 16.11 5.08
N ALA A 54 -4.46 16.57 3.84
CA ALA A 54 -5.73 17.22 3.48
C ALA A 54 -6.95 16.29 3.60
N PHE A 55 -6.71 14.98 3.64
CA PHE A 55 -7.72 13.93 3.82
C PHE A 55 -7.65 13.29 5.22
N GLY A 56 -6.86 13.85 6.14
CA GLY A 56 -6.68 13.29 7.48
C GLY A 56 -5.82 12.02 7.53
N LEU A 57 -5.04 11.75 6.49
CA LEU A 57 -4.14 10.60 6.42
C LEU A 57 -2.72 11.01 6.79
N ASP A 58 -2.08 10.22 7.65
CA ASP A 58 -0.71 10.45 8.09
C ASP A 58 0.26 9.38 7.56
N GLU A 59 1.56 9.63 7.76
CA GLU A 59 2.61 8.71 7.30
C GLU A 59 2.52 7.31 7.94
N LYS A 60 2.04 7.22 9.18
CA LYS A 60 1.89 5.94 9.86
C LYS A 60 0.81 5.10 9.20
N TRP A 61 -0.33 5.71 8.89
CA TRP A 61 -1.42 5.08 8.17
C TRP A 61 -0.98 4.60 6.79
N ILE A 62 -0.26 5.44 6.03
CA ILE A 62 0.24 5.08 4.69
C ILE A 62 1.17 3.86 4.76
N LYS A 63 2.10 3.84 5.72
CA LYS A 63 2.99 2.69 5.93
C LYS A 63 2.24 1.43 6.36
N ALA A 64 1.16 1.57 7.13
CA ALA A 64 0.33 0.43 7.53
C ALA A 64 -0.43 -0.15 6.32
N GLN A 65 -1.05 0.71 5.51
CA GLN A 65 -1.75 0.29 4.29
C GLN A 65 -0.81 -0.34 3.26
N ALA A 66 0.35 0.25 3.03
CA ALA A 66 1.37 -0.30 2.15
C ALA A 66 1.79 -1.73 2.56
N ARG A 67 1.94 -1.98 3.87
CA ARG A 67 2.23 -3.32 4.39
C ARG A 67 1.06 -4.29 4.20
N GLN A 68 -0.17 -3.84 4.39
CA GLN A 68 -1.35 -4.69 4.22
C GLN A 68 -1.51 -5.08 2.75
N ILE A 69 -1.50 -4.11 1.84
CA ILE A 69 -1.55 -4.35 0.39
C ILE A 69 -0.41 -5.26 -0.04
N GLY A 70 0.80 -5.05 0.49
CA GLY A 70 1.93 -5.91 0.19
C GLY A 70 1.74 -7.37 0.60
N LYS A 71 1.07 -7.62 1.73
CA LYS A 71 0.68 -8.99 2.15
C LYS A 71 -0.40 -9.56 1.24
N ASP A 72 -1.40 -8.75 0.89
CA ASP A 72 -2.51 -9.20 0.04
C ASP A 72 -1.99 -9.62 -1.35
N ILE A 73 -1.05 -8.85 -1.92
CA ILE A 73 -0.39 -9.20 -3.18
C ILE A 73 0.46 -10.46 -3.03
N GLN A 74 1.22 -10.58 -1.94
CA GLN A 74 2.04 -11.78 -1.68
C GLN A 74 1.16 -13.03 -1.60
N ASN A 75 0.05 -12.97 -0.87
CA ASN A 75 -0.88 -14.08 -0.70
C ASN A 75 -1.57 -14.45 -2.02
N ALA A 76 -1.93 -13.45 -2.84
CA ALA A 76 -2.52 -13.70 -4.16
C ALA A 76 -1.51 -14.28 -5.18
N ALA A 77 -0.22 -14.04 -4.97
CA ALA A 77 0.85 -14.54 -5.84
C ALA A 77 1.39 -15.91 -5.41
N MET A 78 1.13 -16.35 -4.17
CA MET A 78 1.39 -17.72 -3.75
C MET A 78 0.24 -18.60 -4.27
N PRO A 79 0.50 -19.66 -5.06
CA PRO A 79 -0.52 -20.67 -5.28
C PRO A 79 -0.92 -21.21 -3.90
N GLU A 80 -2.22 -21.43 -3.68
CA GLU A 80 -2.67 -22.14 -2.48
C GLU A 80 -1.83 -23.42 -2.39
N GLU A 81 -1.12 -23.62 -1.27
CA GLU A 81 -0.55 -24.92 -0.98
C GLU A 81 -1.74 -25.88 -1.04
N GLN A 82 -1.75 -26.73 -2.07
CA GLN A 82 -2.58 -27.91 -2.07
C GLN A 82 -2.22 -28.61 -0.78
N LYS A 83 -3.15 -28.60 0.18
CA LYS A 83 -3.14 -29.63 1.20
C LYS A 83 -3.36 -30.90 0.42
N ASP A 84 -2.27 -31.57 0.12
CA ASP A 84 -2.30 -32.96 -0.29
C ASP A 84 -2.88 -33.71 0.92
N ASP A 85 -4.21 -33.75 0.99
CA ASP A 85 -4.99 -34.63 1.86
C ASP A 85 -5.01 -36.02 1.16
N ASP A 86 -3.85 -36.64 1.04
CA ASP A 86 -3.60 -38.01 0.55
C ASP A 86 -2.34 -38.47 1.32
N GLU A 87 -2.25 -39.53 2.13
CA GLU A 87 -3.03 -40.73 2.44
C GLU A 87 -2.68 -41.08 3.92
N ASP A 88 -3.57 -41.64 4.74
CA ASP A 88 -3.51 -43.08 5.01
C ASP A 88 -4.92 -43.62 5.27
N ALA A 89 -5.53 -44.12 4.20
CA ALA A 89 -6.56 -45.13 4.28
C ALA A 89 -5.94 -46.49 3.91
N GLU A 90 -5.24 -47.11 4.86
CA GLU A 90 -4.87 -48.53 4.87
C GLU A 90 -4.77 -48.96 6.35
N ASN A 91 -5.18 -50.12 6.84
CA ASN A 91 -6.08 -51.17 6.42
C ASN A 91 -6.34 -52.03 7.68
N GLU A 92 -7.29 -52.96 7.58
CA GLU A 92 -7.85 -53.89 8.57
C GLU A 92 -6.90 -54.69 9.51
N GLU A 93 -7.54 -55.33 10.51
CA GLU A 93 -7.12 -56.48 11.38
C GLU A 93 -6.52 -56.08 12.76
N TYR A 94 -7.08 -56.44 13.94
CA TYR A 94 -7.78 -57.63 14.45
C TYR A 94 -8.94 -57.29 15.41
#